data_AF-A0A126P624-F1
#
_entry.id   AF-A0A126P624-F1
#
_cell.length_a   1.000
_cell.length_b   1.000
_cell.length_c   1.000
_cell.angle_alpha   90.00
_cell.angle_beta   90.00
_cell.angle_gamma   90.00
#
_symmetry.space_group_name_H-M   'P 1'
#
loop_
_entity.id
_entity.type
_entity.pdbx_description
1 polymer ?
#
loop_
_entity_poly.entity_id
_entity_poly.type
_entity_poly.pdbx_seq_one_letter_code
_entity_poly.pdbx_strand_id
1 'polypeptide(L)'
;MKAATKDGGAPTEQQGRAFAHIISDRIWEWHIAIGLGLAAFWLLRVLLELRGPAEVRFSTRLMLVARKYRLAPPAEKGDARHALFAKTTYALFYIFLTVMVITGLALTWADDVPFLHSIEHTVKEVHNVTMYLIIGFFVLHLAGVVWSEITEDNGLISRMVSGSKAGNQRA
;
A
#
# COMPACT_ATOMS: atom_id res chain seq x y z
N MET A 1 -3.62 5.71 -36.26
CA MET A 1 -2.87 4.43 -36.19
C MET A 1 -2.58 3.90 -37.62
N LYS A 2 -1.81 4.62 -38.46
CA LYS A 2 -1.56 4.19 -39.86
C LYS A 2 -0.31 4.80 -40.53
N ALA A 3 0.79 5.03 -39.79
CA ALA A 3 2.01 5.61 -40.38
C ALA A 3 3.34 5.13 -39.76
N ALA A 4 3.39 3.93 -39.16
CA ALA A 4 4.59 3.49 -38.43
C ALA A 4 5.21 2.17 -38.93
N THR A 5 4.79 1.64 -40.08
CA THR A 5 5.39 0.43 -40.63
C THR A 5 5.35 0.49 -42.15
N LYS A 6 6.37 1.09 -42.76
CA LYS A 6 6.66 0.80 -44.17
C LYS A 6 8.12 0.46 -44.45
N ASP A 7 9.05 0.84 -43.59
CA ASP A 7 10.45 0.42 -43.71
C ASP A 7 10.92 -0.15 -42.38
N GLY A 8 11.48 -1.37 -42.38
CA GLY A 8 12.03 -2.07 -41.22
C GLY A 8 13.31 -1.45 -40.65
N GLY A 9 13.46 -0.12 -40.71
CA GLY A 9 14.55 0.63 -40.11
C GLY A 9 14.24 1.01 -38.66
N ALA A 10 15.27 1.09 -37.83
CA ALA A 10 15.14 1.57 -36.46
C ALA A 10 14.42 2.94 -36.43
N PRO A 11 13.47 3.17 -35.51
CA PRO A 11 12.74 4.44 -35.44
C PRO A 11 13.71 5.61 -35.28
N THR A 12 13.44 6.72 -35.98
CA THR A 12 14.26 7.94 -35.85
C THR A 12 14.15 8.49 -34.43
N GLU A 13 15.16 9.21 -33.95
CA GLU A 13 15.17 9.77 -32.58
C GLU A 13 13.92 10.63 -32.30
N GLN A 14 13.45 11.37 -33.30
CA GLN A 14 12.23 12.17 -33.22
C GLN A 14 10.95 11.31 -33.11
N GLN A 15 10.88 10.19 -33.83
CA GLN A 15 9.80 9.20 -33.68
C GLN A 15 9.83 8.52 -32.31
N GLY A 16 11.03 8.21 -31.80
CA GLY A 16 11.23 7.65 -30.47
C GLY A 16 10.77 8.59 -29.34
N ARG A 17 11.13 9.87 -29.42
CA ARG A 17 10.69 10.90 -28.44
C ARG A 17 9.18 11.13 -28.49
N ALA A 18 8.59 11.22 -29.69
CA ALA A 18 7.14 11.36 -29.83
C ALA A 18 6.38 10.15 -29.27
N PHE A 19 6.90 8.93 -29.49
CA PHE A 19 6.34 7.72 -28.92
C PHE A 19 6.46 7.67 -27.39
N ALA A 20 7.62 8.07 -26.85
CA ALA A 20 7.84 8.14 -25.41
C ALA A 20 6.90 9.13 -24.70
N HIS A 21 6.66 10.30 -25.30
CA HIS A 21 5.70 11.28 -24.77
C HIS A 21 4.29 10.71 -24.68
N ILE A 22 3.78 10.11 -25.77
CA ILE A 22 2.43 9.54 -25.79
C ILE A 22 2.26 8.44 -24.73
N ILE A 23 3.26 7.57 -24.59
CA ILE A 23 3.24 6.52 -23.57
C ILE A 23 3.29 7.12 -22.16
N SER A 24 4.15 8.10 -21.93
CA SER A 24 4.29 8.78 -20.64
C SER A 24 2.98 9.42 -20.21
N ASP A 25 2.34 10.19 -21.10
CA ASP A 25 1.07 10.86 -20.83
C ASP A 25 -0.03 9.84 -20.51
N ARG A 26 -0.08 8.75 -21.27
CA ARG A 26 -1.03 7.66 -21.04
C ARG A 26 -0.82 6.97 -19.69
N ILE A 27 0.43 6.71 -19.31
CA ILE A 27 0.77 6.10 -18.00
C ILE A 27 0.37 7.06 -16.87
N TRP A 28 0.59 8.36 -17.05
CA TRP A 28 0.19 9.39 -16.09
C TRP A 28 -1.32 9.42 -15.87
N GLU A 29 -2.12 9.40 -16.94
CA GLU A 29 -3.58 9.29 -16.85
C GLU A 29 -4.02 8.07 -16.04
N TRP A 30 -3.44 6.90 -16.33
CA TRP A 30 -3.74 5.67 -15.61
C TRP A 30 -3.31 5.72 -14.15
N HIS A 31 -2.15 6.32 -13.86
CA HIS A 31 -1.65 6.48 -12.51
C HIS A 31 -2.61 7.33 -11.66
N ILE A 32 -3.10 8.45 -12.20
CA ILE A 32 -4.10 9.29 -11.53
C ILE A 32 -5.41 8.52 -11.35
N ALA A 33 -5.93 7.86 -12.40
CA ALA A 33 -7.19 7.13 -12.32
C ALA A 33 -7.16 6.01 -11.26
N ILE A 34 -6.08 5.22 -11.23
CA ILE A 34 -5.87 4.17 -10.22
C ILE A 34 -5.68 4.80 -8.83
N GLY A 35 -4.93 5.90 -8.74
CA GLY A 35 -4.72 6.64 -7.49
C GLY A 35 -6.03 7.15 -6.88
N LEU A 36 -6.94 7.71 -7.69
CA LEU A 36 -8.27 8.12 -7.26
C LEU A 36 -9.12 6.93 -6.79
N GLY A 37 -9.05 5.80 -7.50
CA GLY A 37 -9.70 4.56 -7.06
C GLY A 37 -9.17 4.07 -5.71
N LEU A 38 -7.86 4.06 -5.53
CA LEU A 38 -7.22 3.73 -4.25
C LEU A 38 -7.61 4.70 -3.13
N ALA A 39 -7.69 5.99 -3.42
CA ALA A 39 -8.16 6.99 -2.47
C ALA A 39 -9.60 6.73 -2.02
N ALA A 40 -10.50 6.37 -2.95
CA ALA A 40 -11.88 6.01 -2.64
C ALA A 40 -11.96 4.74 -1.76
N PHE A 41 -11.18 3.70 -2.08
CA PHE A 41 -11.13 2.48 -1.25
C PHE A 41 -10.52 2.75 0.13
N TRP A 42 -9.49 3.57 0.21
CA TRP A 42 -8.90 3.99 1.48
C TRP A 42 -9.91 4.76 2.33
N LEU A 43 -10.64 5.71 1.74
CA LEU A 43 -11.70 6.45 2.41
C LEU A 43 -12.80 5.51 2.92
N LEU A 44 -13.29 4.60 2.08
CA LEU A 44 -14.25 3.57 2.47
C LEU A 44 -13.73 2.75 3.65
N ARG A 45 -12.46 2.31 3.59
CA ARG A 45 -11.82 1.54 4.65
C ARG A 45 -11.75 2.29 5.97
N VAL A 46 -11.44 3.59 5.94
CA VAL A 46 -11.43 4.48 7.12
C VAL A 46 -12.85 4.67 7.66
N LEU A 47 -13.84 4.88 6.80
CA LEU A 47 -15.25 4.99 7.23
C LEU A 47 -15.76 3.72 7.91
N LEU A 48 -15.43 2.55 7.37
CA LEU A 48 -15.76 1.26 7.98
C LEU A 48 -15.07 1.08 9.35
N GLU A 49 -13.83 1.53 9.48
CA GLU A 49 -13.08 1.50 10.74
C GLU A 49 -13.73 2.39 11.81
N LEU A 50 -14.20 3.58 11.44
CA LEU A 50 -14.85 4.52 12.36
C LEU A 50 -16.25 4.04 12.78
N ARG A 51 -17.03 3.48 11.84
CA ARG A 51 -18.40 3.01 12.09
C ARG A 51 -18.46 1.61 12.71
N GLY A 52 -17.39 0.82 12.65
CA GLY A 52 -17.35 -0.53 13.21
C GLY A 52 -17.43 -0.54 14.75
N PRO A 53 -18.07 -1.56 15.36
CA PRO A 53 -18.02 -1.79 16.81
C PRO A 53 -16.58 -1.77 17.35
N ALA A 54 -16.38 -1.30 18.58
CA ALA A 54 -15.04 -1.12 19.17
C ALA A 54 -14.18 -2.41 19.18
N GLU A 55 -14.82 -3.59 19.15
CA GLU A 55 -14.23 -4.92 19.13
C GLU A 55 -13.65 -5.35 17.76
N VAL A 56 -14.14 -4.74 16.67
CA VAL A 56 -13.62 -4.96 15.31
C VAL A 56 -12.61 -3.91 14.87
N ARG A 57 -12.49 -2.79 15.60
CA ARG A 57 -11.50 -1.75 15.32
C ARG A 57 -10.07 -2.29 15.42
N PHE A 58 -9.31 -2.10 14.35
CA PHE A 58 -7.89 -2.36 14.26
C PHE A 58 -7.11 -1.58 15.33
N SER A 59 -7.45 -0.31 15.59
CA SER A 59 -6.76 0.51 16.61
C SER A 59 -6.88 -0.08 18.02
N THR A 60 -8.09 -0.48 18.43
CA THR A 60 -8.33 -1.18 19.69
C THR A 60 -7.57 -2.50 19.76
N ARG A 61 -7.58 -3.29 18.67
CA ARG A 61 -6.87 -4.57 18.60
C ARG A 61 -5.36 -4.41 18.66
N LEU A 62 -4.80 -3.39 18.01
CA LEU A 62 -3.37 -3.08 18.06
C LEU A 62 -2.97 -2.67 19.48
N MET A 63 -3.74 -1.78 20.11
CA MET A 63 -3.51 -1.34 21.49
C MET A 63 -3.62 -2.49 22.50
N LEU A 64 -4.59 -3.40 22.31
CA LEU A 64 -4.73 -4.59 23.14
C LEU A 64 -3.55 -5.55 23.00
N VAL A 65 -3.04 -5.79 21.79
CA VAL A 65 -1.85 -6.64 21.59
C VAL A 65 -0.59 -5.97 22.13
N ALA A 66 -0.42 -4.67 21.95
CA ALA A 66 0.68 -3.91 22.53
C ALA A 66 0.66 -3.96 24.07
N ARG A 67 -0.53 -3.84 24.68
CA ARG A 67 -0.71 -3.97 26.14
C ARG A 67 -0.43 -5.39 26.62
N LYS A 68 -0.90 -6.41 25.90
CA LYS A 68 -0.62 -7.82 26.20
C LYS A 68 0.89 -8.11 26.15
N TYR A 69 1.60 -7.63 25.12
CA TYR A 69 3.05 -7.77 25.05
C TYR A 69 3.76 -7.10 26.23
N ARG A 70 3.36 -5.88 26.61
CA ARG A 70 3.96 -5.15 27.74
C ARG A 70 3.77 -5.85 29.08
N LEU A 71 2.67 -6.59 29.25
CA LEU A 71 2.31 -7.29 30.48
C LEU A 71 2.64 -8.79 30.44
N ALA A 72 3.15 -9.32 29.32
CA ALA A 72 3.38 -10.75 29.14
C ALA A 72 4.54 -11.27 30.04
N PRO A 73 4.35 -12.41 30.73
CA PRO A 73 5.42 -13.11 31.43
C PRO A 73 6.53 -13.56 30.45
N PRO A 74 7.79 -13.71 30.92
CA PRO A 74 8.93 -14.05 30.05
C PRO A 74 8.73 -15.27 29.14
N ALA A 75 7.96 -16.28 29.61
CA ALA A 75 7.68 -17.52 28.88
C ALA A 75 6.78 -17.34 27.64
N GLU A 76 5.91 -16.33 27.62
CA GLU A 76 4.95 -16.09 26.52
C GLU A 76 5.35 -14.90 25.63
N LYS A 77 6.50 -14.27 25.91
CA LYS A 77 6.97 -13.10 25.16
C LYS A 77 7.34 -13.41 23.71
N GLY A 78 7.67 -14.67 23.38
CA GLY A 78 7.95 -15.11 22.01
C GLY A 78 6.73 -14.88 21.12
N ASP A 79 5.66 -15.64 21.33
CA ASP A 79 4.41 -15.53 20.57
C ASP A 79 3.81 -14.12 20.59
N ALA A 80 3.89 -13.44 21.73
CA ALA A 80 3.42 -12.06 21.85
C ALA A 80 4.21 -11.07 20.96
N ARG A 81 5.52 -11.30 20.72
CA ARG A 81 6.33 -10.50 19.77
C ARG A 81 5.93 -10.73 18.33
N HIS A 82 5.74 -11.99 17.92
CA HIS A 82 5.33 -12.31 16.55
C HIS A 82 3.97 -11.66 16.23
N ALA A 83 2.98 -11.79 17.13
CA ALA A 83 1.67 -11.18 16.98
C ALA A 83 1.72 -9.63 16.96
N LEU A 84 2.58 -9.03 17.78
CA LEU A 84 2.77 -7.58 17.77
C LEU A 84 3.46 -7.11 16.49
N PHE A 85 4.48 -7.81 16.03
CA PHE A 85 5.22 -7.47 14.81
C PHE A 85 4.30 -7.52 13.59
N ALA A 86 3.53 -8.59 13.42
CA ALA A 86 2.57 -8.72 12.30
C ALA A 86 1.52 -7.60 12.27
N LYS A 87 0.99 -7.20 13.45
CA LYS A 87 0.03 -6.08 13.53
C LYS A 87 0.71 -4.72 13.33
N THR A 88 1.97 -4.58 13.72
CA THR A 88 2.74 -3.35 13.56
C THR A 88 3.12 -3.11 12.10
N THR A 89 3.54 -4.15 11.39
CA THR A 89 3.82 -4.04 9.94
C THR A 89 2.57 -3.67 9.16
N TYR A 90 1.40 -4.22 9.53
CA TYR A 90 0.12 -3.80 8.98
C TYR A 90 -0.18 -2.33 9.29
N ALA A 91 0.00 -1.87 10.53
CA ALA A 91 -0.19 -0.46 10.88
C ALA A 91 0.73 0.48 10.08
N LEU A 92 2.00 0.10 9.95
CA LEU A 92 2.99 0.85 9.17
C LEU A 92 2.58 0.96 7.69
N PHE A 93 2.07 -0.12 7.11
CA PHE A 93 1.55 -0.11 5.74
C PHE A 93 0.42 0.92 5.56
N TYR A 94 -0.53 0.99 6.50
CA TYR A 94 -1.61 1.99 6.43
C TYR A 94 -1.11 3.42 6.57
N ILE A 95 -0.05 3.65 7.35
CA ILE A 95 0.56 4.97 7.46
C ILE A 95 1.15 5.37 6.11
N PHE A 96 1.96 4.51 5.48
CA PHE A 96 2.52 4.79 4.16
C PHE A 96 1.44 4.98 3.09
N LEU A 97 0.41 4.13 3.09
CA LEU A 97 -0.71 4.25 2.15
C LEU A 97 -1.47 5.57 2.34
N THR A 98 -1.67 6.00 3.59
CA THR A 98 -2.32 7.28 3.90
C THR A 98 -1.50 8.46 3.38
N VAL A 99 -0.19 8.47 3.63
CA VAL A 99 0.71 9.52 3.12
C VAL A 99 0.71 9.53 1.58
N MET A 100 0.77 8.36 0.95
CA MET A 100 0.73 8.20 -0.52
C MET A 100 -0.57 8.77 -1.12
N VAL A 101 -1.72 8.44 -0.54
CA VAL A 101 -3.03 8.94 -0.99
C VAL A 101 -3.14 10.45 -0.81
N ILE A 102 -2.79 11.00 0.37
CA ILE A 102 -2.90 12.43 0.63
C ILE A 102 -1.99 13.23 -0.31
N THR A 103 -0.74 12.80 -0.47
CA THR A 103 0.20 13.47 -1.39
C THR A 103 -0.23 13.34 -2.85
N GLY A 104 -0.72 12.18 -3.29
CA GLY A 104 -1.23 11.99 -4.65
C GLY A 104 -2.46 12.86 -4.97
N LEU A 105 -3.39 12.97 -4.03
CA LEU A 105 -4.53 13.88 -4.15
C LEU A 105 -4.07 15.35 -4.21
N ALA A 106 -3.15 15.74 -3.33
CA ALA A 106 -2.61 17.11 -3.33
C ALA A 106 -1.92 17.47 -4.66
N LEU A 107 -1.22 16.53 -5.31
CA LEU A 107 -0.60 16.75 -6.62
C LEU A 107 -1.64 16.78 -7.76
N THR A 108 -2.73 16.03 -7.65
CA THR A 108 -3.79 15.98 -8.68
C THR A 108 -4.47 17.34 -8.87
N TRP A 109 -4.59 18.13 -7.80
CA TRP A 109 -5.20 19.47 -7.80
C TRP A 109 -4.20 20.59 -7.50
N ALA A 110 -2.90 20.34 -7.66
CA ALA A 110 -1.87 21.34 -7.38
C ALA A 110 -2.03 22.59 -8.26
N ASP A 111 -2.38 22.41 -9.53
CA ASP A 111 -2.56 23.50 -10.50
C ASP A 111 -3.85 24.31 -10.28
N ASP A 112 -4.86 23.72 -9.64
CA ASP A 112 -6.17 24.35 -9.40
C ASP A 112 -6.20 25.17 -8.10
N VAL A 113 -5.32 24.88 -7.14
CA VAL A 113 -5.34 25.48 -5.80
C VAL A 113 -4.00 26.18 -5.50
N PRO A 114 -3.97 27.52 -5.34
CA PRO A 114 -2.73 28.28 -5.14
C PRO A 114 -1.88 27.81 -3.95
N PHE A 115 -2.53 27.38 -2.87
CA PHE A 115 -1.84 26.83 -1.71
C PHE A 115 -1.13 25.51 -2.03
N LEU A 116 -1.78 24.60 -2.77
CA LEU A 116 -1.19 23.31 -3.14
C LEU A 116 -0.02 23.48 -4.11
N HIS A 117 -0.15 24.42 -5.06
CA HIS A 117 0.95 24.78 -5.97
C HIS A 117 2.20 25.23 -5.19
N SER A 118 2.03 26.03 -4.13
CA SER A 118 3.15 26.54 -3.33
C SER A 118 3.97 25.45 -2.62
N ILE A 119 3.37 24.28 -2.36
CA ILE A 119 4.00 23.14 -1.69
C ILE A 119 4.26 21.96 -2.64
N GLU A 120 3.95 22.09 -3.94
CA GLU A 120 3.95 20.99 -4.90
C GLU A 120 5.28 20.25 -4.93
N HIS A 121 6.41 20.96 -4.96
CA HIS A 121 7.73 20.34 -5.00
C HIS A 121 7.98 19.45 -3.77
N THR A 122 7.66 19.95 -2.58
CA THR A 122 7.80 19.17 -1.33
C THR A 122 6.86 17.97 -1.33
N VAL A 123 5.61 18.15 -1.75
CA VAL A 123 4.63 17.06 -1.82
C VAL A 123 5.08 15.99 -2.82
N LYS A 124 5.62 16.39 -3.97
CA LYS A 124 6.16 15.49 -5.00
C LYS A 124 7.34 14.69 -4.49
N GLU A 125 8.25 15.33 -3.75
CA GLU A 125 9.37 14.65 -3.12
C GLU A 125 8.89 13.62 -2.08
N VAL A 126 7.97 14.00 -1.19
CA VAL A 126 7.39 13.08 -0.21
C VAL A 126 6.66 11.92 -0.89
N HIS A 127 5.90 12.19 -1.96
CA HIS A 127 5.20 11.16 -2.74
C HIS A 127 6.19 10.16 -3.34
N ASN A 128 7.27 10.66 -3.93
CA ASN A 128 8.33 9.85 -4.53
C ASN A 128 9.08 9.01 -3.49
N VAL A 129 9.51 9.61 -2.37
CA VAL A 129 10.17 8.89 -1.28
C VAL A 129 9.24 7.81 -0.69
N THR A 130 7.96 8.15 -0.49
CA THR A 130 6.97 7.20 0.03
C THR A 130 6.79 6.00 -0.92
N MET A 131 6.87 6.21 -2.25
CA MET A 131 6.84 5.12 -3.23
C MET A 131 7.96 4.11 -2.97
N TYR A 132 9.20 4.58 -2.83
CA TYR A 132 10.34 3.71 -2.56
C TYR A 132 10.23 3.00 -1.20
N LEU A 133 9.71 3.67 -0.17
CA LEU A 133 9.44 3.04 1.13
C LEU A 133 8.37 1.93 1.03
N ILE A 134 7.30 2.15 0.26
CA ILE A 134 6.26 1.13 0.03
C ILE A 134 6.84 -0.07 -0.73
N ILE A 135 7.67 0.17 -1.74
CA ILE A 135 8.34 -0.91 -2.49
C ILE A 135 9.23 -1.74 -1.55
N GLY A 136 10.06 -1.08 -0.73
CA GLY A 136 10.90 -1.77 0.26
C GLY A 136 10.08 -2.56 1.28
N PHE A 137 9.00 -1.94 1.80
CA PHE A 137 8.08 -2.60 2.72
C PHE A 137 7.43 -3.84 2.07
N PHE A 138 7.00 -3.75 0.81
CA PHE A 138 6.37 -4.87 0.10
C PHE A 138 7.31 -6.07 -0.01
N VAL A 139 8.58 -5.85 -0.36
CA VAL A 139 9.58 -6.93 -0.42
C VAL A 139 9.78 -7.59 0.94
N LEU A 140 9.94 -6.79 2.00
CA LEU A 140 10.11 -7.31 3.37
C LEU A 140 8.86 -8.05 3.87
N HIS A 141 7.68 -7.51 3.59
CA HIS A 141 6.41 -8.11 3.95
C HIS A 141 6.20 -9.45 3.25
N LEU A 142 6.44 -9.50 1.93
CA LEU A 142 6.32 -10.72 1.14
C LEU A 142 7.30 -11.79 1.64
N ALA A 143 8.56 -11.42 1.88
CA ALA A 143 9.54 -12.33 2.47
C ALA A 143 9.09 -12.88 3.83
N GLY A 144 8.54 -12.02 4.70
CA GLY A 144 8.00 -12.43 6.00
C GLY A 144 6.80 -13.38 5.89
N VAL A 145 5.88 -13.13 4.97
CA VAL A 145 4.72 -13.99 4.73
C VAL A 145 5.14 -15.36 4.19
N VAL A 146 6.02 -15.39 3.18
CA VAL A 146 6.53 -16.64 2.59
C VAL A 146 7.32 -17.44 3.62
N TRP A 147 8.18 -16.77 4.41
CA TRP A 147 8.92 -17.42 5.48
C TRP A 147 7.99 -18.06 6.51
N SER A 148 6.96 -17.33 6.95
CA SER A 148 6.01 -17.82 7.94
C SER A 148 5.17 -18.99 7.43
N GLU A 149 4.78 -18.99 6.15
CA GLU A 149 4.08 -20.10 5.50
C GLU A 149 4.94 -21.38 5.46
N ILE A 150 6.26 -21.26 5.24
CA ILE A 150 7.17 -22.41 5.15
C ILE A 150 7.57 -22.96 6.53
N THR A 151 7.70 -22.10 7.55
CA THR A 151 8.34 -22.47 8.83
C THR A 151 7.37 -22.71 9.98
N GLU A 152 6.43 -21.80 10.22
CA GLU A 152 5.71 -21.73 11.49
C GLU A 152 4.21 -22.00 11.35
N ASP A 153 3.58 -21.60 10.24
CA ASP A 153 2.12 -21.50 10.17
C ASP A 153 1.59 -21.77 8.75
N ASN A 154 1.48 -23.06 8.41
CA ASN A 154 0.94 -23.51 7.13
C ASN A 154 -0.52 -23.05 6.97
N GLY A 155 -0.85 -22.42 5.84
CA GLY A 155 -2.18 -21.91 5.52
C GLY A 155 -2.45 -20.47 5.97
N LEU A 156 -1.42 -19.66 6.24
CA LEU A 156 -1.58 -18.22 6.47
C LEU A 156 -2.16 -17.52 5.25
N ILE A 157 -1.66 -17.83 4.06
CA ILE A 157 -2.15 -17.25 2.80
C ILE A 157 -3.63 -17.61 2.59
N SER A 158 -4.00 -18.87 2.84
CA SER A 158 -5.38 -19.33 2.75
C SER A 158 -6.31 -18.57 3.70
N ARG A 159 -5.87 -18.29 4.94
CA ARG A 159 -6.63 -17.47 5.89
C ARG A 159 -6.73 -16.00 5.48
N MET A 160 -5.70 -15.45 4.83
CA MET A 160 -5.76 -14.09 4.28
C MET A 160 -6.78 -13.96 3.15
N VAL A 161 -6.92 -14.97 2.29
CA VAL A 161 -7.87 -14.97 1.16
C VAL A 161 -9.29 -15.35 1.61
N SER A 162 -9.44 -16.39 2.42
CA SER A 162 -10.76 -16.90 2.86
C SER A 162 -11.38 -16.11 4.02
N GLY A 163 -10.57 -15.35 4.77
CA GLY A 163 -11.00 -14.70 6.01
C GLY A 163 -11.24 -15.66 7.18
N SER A 164 -10.91 -16.94 7.04
CA SER A 164 -11.16 -17.97 8.06
C SER A 164 -10.24 -17.80 9.28
N LYS A 165 -10.78 -17.92 10.49
CA LYS A 165 -9.99 -17.94 11.73
C LYS A 165 -9.27 -19.29 11.87
N ALA A 166 -8.06 -19.26 12.45
CA ALA A 166 -7.37 -20.48 12.86
C ALA A 166 -8.28 -21.27 13.81
N GLY A 167 -8.77 -22.44 13.35
CA GLY A 167 -9.75 -23.27 14.06
C GLY A 167 -10.94 -23.74 13.22
N ASN A 168 -11.28 -23.07 12.11
CA ASN A 168 -12.46 -23.43 11.31
C ASN A 168 -12.20 -24.47 10.20
N GLN A 169 -11.05 -25.17 10.22
CA GLN A 169 -10.65 -26.14 9.19
C GLN A 169 -10.96 -27.60 9.58
N ARG A 170 -11.87 -27.83 10.53
CA ARG A 170 -12.33 -29.16 10.95
C ARG A 170 -13.86 -29.28 10.89
N ALA A 171 -14.46 -28.85 9.79
CA ALA A 171 -15.84 -29.17 9.43
C ALA A 171 -15.86 -29.65 7.98
#